data_AF-A0A1V5BX53-F1
#
_entry.id   AF-A0A1V5BX53-F1
#
_cell.length_a   1.000
_cell.length_b   1.000
_cell.length_c   1.000
_cell.angle_alpha   90.00
_cell.angle_beta   90.00
_cell.angle_gamma   90.00
#
_symmetry.space_group_name_H-M   'P 1'
#
loop_
_entity.id
_entity.type
_entity.pdbx_description
1 polymer ?
#
loop_
_entity_poly.entity_id
_entity_poly.type
_entity_poly.pdbx_seq_one_letter_code
_entity_poly.pdbx_strand_id
1 'polypeptide(L)'
;MKIIYHCYGGAHSSVTAASIHLGMLPADRVPGLKAFWEIPFYDRQEKDEHGHIFFMGLDEAGNEIYFSACRGRPLVFQNIFKGLAGIFEIPAEEYLLVDVMKNVNWTMKLGGYLSRRCGFIRVGRPIVTLGTQAAYLQVINLVRQVKKAIRCCGEENSIRQRQ
;
A
#
# COMPACT_ATOMS: atom_id res chain seq x y z
N MET A 1 5.52 9.93 10.87
CA MET A 1 4.08 9.67 10.58
C MET A 1 3.91 8.20 10.16
N LYS A 2 2.72 7.60 10.34
CA LYS A 2 2.37 6.22 9.95
C LYS A 2 1.59 6.21 8.63
N ILE A 3 2.12 5.59 7.59
CA ILE A 3 1.51 5.58 6.25
C ILE A 3 1.02 4.17 5.95
N ILE A 4 -0.28 4.00 5.80
CA ILE A 4 -0.92 2.69 5.65
C ILE A 4 -1.53 2.59 4.26
N TYR A 5 -0.86 1.86 3.38
CA TYR A 5 -1.39 1.52 2.07
C TYR A 5 -2.40 0.38 2.18
N HIS A 6 -3.64 0.62 1.75
CA HIS A 6 -4.67 -0.42 1.82
C HIS A 6 -5.27 -0.73 0.45
N CYS A 7 -5.65 -2.00 0.27
CA CYS A 7 -6.40 -2.46 -0.89
C CYS A 7 -7.33 -3.61 -0.52
N TYR A 8 -7.88 -4.35 -1.49
CA TYR A 8 -8.84 -5.42 -1.23
C TYR A 8 -8.25 -6.58 -0.43
N GLY A 9 -7.18 -7.19 -0.94
CA GLY A 9 -6.61 -8.42 -0.37
C GLY A 9 -5.23 -8.25 0.24
N GLY A 10 -4.67 -7.04 0.21
CA GLY A 10 -3.39 -6.66 0.81
C GLY A 10 -2.15 -7.43 0.32
N ALA A 11 -2.27 -8.30 -0.69
CA ALA A 11 -1.17 -9.13 -1.17
C ALA A 11 -0.38 -8.55 -2.36
N HIS A 12 -0.94 -7.56 -3.08
CA HIS A 12 -0.39 -7.13 -4.37
C HIS A 12 -0.23 -5.62 -4.47
N SER A 13 -1.31 -4.87 -4.67
CA SER A 13 -1.22 -3.44 -4.99
C SER A 13 -0.75 -2.57 -3.82
N SER A 14 -1.25 -2.82 -2.60
CA SER A 14 -0.79 -2.12 -1.40
C SER A 14 0.67 -2.43 -1.07
N VAL A 15 1.05 -3.71 -1.14
CA VAL A 15 2.45 -4.16 -0.97
C VAL A 15 3.36 -3.53 -2.03
N THR A 16 2.91 -3.46 -3.28
CA THR A 16 3.67 -2.80 -4.36
C THR A 16 3.85 -1.31 -4.08
N ALA A 17 2.79 -0.61 -3.67
CA ALA A 17 2.86 0.81 -3.35
C ALA A 17 3.81 1.09 -2.17
N ALA A 18 3.70 0.29 -1.10
CA ALA A 18 4.60 0.37 0.05
C ALA A 18 6.06 0.06 -0.33
N SER A 19 6.30 -0.93 -1.20
CA SER A 19 7.63 -1.27 -1.71
C SER A 19 8.25 -0.13 -2.54
N ILE A 20 7.46 0.51 -3.40
CA ILE A 20 7.90 1.71 -4.15
C ILE A 20 8.19 2.86 -3.18
N HIS A 21 7.35 3.05 -2.16
CA HIS A 21 7.56 4.08 -1.16
C HIS A 21 8.90 3.92 -0.45
N LEU A 22 9.25 2.69 -0.08
CA LEU A 22 10.49 2.33 0.60
C LEU A 22 11.70 2.22 -0.33
N GLY A 23 11.55 2.48 -1.64
CA GLY A 23 12.64 2.35 -2.61
C GLY A 23 13.07 0.91 -2.91
N MET A 24 12.30 -0.09 -2.48
CA MET A 24 12.55 -1.50 -2.80
C MET A 24 12.25 -1.84 -4.26
N LEU A 25 11.39 -1.05 -4.91
CA LEU A 25 11.11 -1.12 -6.34
C LEU A 25 11.40 0.23 -7.02
N PRO A 26 11.80 0.23 -8.30
CA PRO A 26 12.15 1.46 -9.01
C PRO A 26 10.96 2.39 -9.15
N ALA A 27 11.20 3.69 -8.92
CA ALA A 27 10.17 4.72 -8.96
C ALA A 27 10.09 5.46 -10.31
N ASP A 28 10.81 4.99 -11.33
CA ASP A 28 10.99 5.65 -12.63
C ASP A 28 10.68 4.74 -13.84
N ARG A 29 10.60 3.42 -13.63
CA ARG A 29 10.37 2.42 -14.68
C ARG A 29 9.62 1.21 -14.15
N VAL A 30 8.98 0.45 -15.04
CA VAL A 30 8.34 -0.83 -14.68
C VAL A 30 9.42 -1.92 -14.52
N PRO A 31 9.56 -2.57 -13.36
CA PRO A 31 10.54 -3.63 -13.17
C PRO A 31 10.08 -4.94 -13.81
N GLY A 32 11.01 -5.89 -13.97
CA GLY A 32 10.70 -7.25 -14.41
C GLY A 32 9.92 -8.05 -13.35
N LEU A 33 9.29 -9.14 -13.78
CA LEU A 33 8.45 -10.00 -12.92
C LEU A 33 9.16 -10.45 -11.63
N LYS A 34 10.43 -10.85 -11.72
CA LYS A 34 11.21 -11.38 -10.59
C LYS A 34 11.36 -10.38 -9.44
N ALA A 35 11.51 -9.09 -9.75
CA ALA A 35 11.66 -8.05 -8.73
C ALA A 35 10.44 -8.00 -7.79
N PHE A 36 9.23 -8.22 -8.32
CA PHE A 36 8.02 -8.30 -7.50
C PHE A 36 8.00 -9.54 -6.59
N TRP A 37 8.66 -10.62 -6.97
CA TRP A 37 8.63 -11.86 -6.18
C TRP A 37 9.68 -11.86 -5.07
N GLU A 38 10.70 -11.02 -5.22
CA GLU A 38 11.78 -10.81 -4.25
C GLU A 38 11.38 -9.86 -3.12
N ILE A 39 10.46 -8.92 -3.37
CA ILE A 39 9.97 -8.02 -2.31
C ILE A 39 9.17 -8.77 -1.22
N PRO A 40 9.25 -8.30 0.04
CA PRO A 40 8.48 -8.88 1.14
C PRO A 40 6.97 -8.87 0.86
N PHE A 41 6.26 -9.88 1.40
CA PHE A 41 4.79 -9.98 1.42
C PHE A 41 4.07 -10.11 0.07
N TYR A 42 4.74 -9.89 -1.06
CA TYR A 42 4.09 -9.92 -2.38
C TYR A 42 3.56 -11.31 -2.72
N ASP A 43 2.26 -11.38 -3.00
CA ASP A 43 1.51 -12.62 -3.24
C ASP A 43 1.70 -13.65 -2.12
N ARG A 44 1.77 -13.20 -0.87
CA ARG A 44 1.90 -14.06 0.32
C ARG A 44 0.71 -14.03 1.27
N GLN A 45 0.03 -12.88 1.42
CA GLN A 45 -1.03 -12.72 2.43
C GLN A 45 -2.14 -13.78 2.31
N GLU A 46 -2.51 -14.34 3.45
CA GLU A 46 -3.56 -15.32 3.63
C GLU A 46 -4.90 -14.69 4.05
N LYS A 47 -5.97 -15.48 4.14
CA LYS A 47 -7.34 -14.95 4.31
C LYS A 47 -7.64 -14.48 5.73
N ASP A 48 -7.06 -15.15 6.70
CA ASP A 48 -7.11 -14.87 8.13
C ASP A 48 -6.32 -13.61 8.49
N GLU A 49 -5.35 -13.24 7.67
CA GLU A 49 -4.56 -12.00 7.82
C GLU A 49 -5.26 -10.74 7.30
N HIS A 50 -6.48 -10.85 6.77
CA HIS A 50 -7.20 -9.66 6.30
C HIS A 50 -7.61 -8.76 7.48
N GLY A 51 -7.41 -7.44 7.32
CA GLY A 51 -7.63 -6.46 8.39
C GLY A 51 -6.41 -6.25 9.30
N HIS A 52 -5.40 -7.11 9.22
CA HIS A 52 -4.13 -6.87 9.90
C HIS A 52 -3.39 -5.69 9.25
N ILE A 53 -2.62 -4.97 10.07
CA ILE A 53 -1.76 -3.87 9.64
C ILE A 53 -0.32 -4.36 9.74
N PHE A 54 0.33 -4.52 8.60
CA PHE A 54 1.67 -5.07 8.53
C PHE A 54 2.69 -3.95 8.37
N PHE A 55 3.65 -3.90 9.30
CA PHE A 55 4.81 -3.02 9.18
C PHE A 55 5.72 -3.50 8.05
N MET A 56 6.15 -2.59 7.19
CA MET A 56 7.00 -2.88 6.06
C MET A 56 8.40 -2.24 6.16
N GLY A 57 8.50 -1.07 6.78
CA GLY A 57 9.80 -0.40 6.97
C GLY A 57 9.69 1.09 7.27
N LEU A 58 10.84 1.75 7.35
CA LEU A 58 10.95 3.21 7.47
C LEU A 58 11.35 3.82 6.13
N ASP A 59 10.71 4.92 5.73
CA ASP A 59 11.13 5.70 4.57
C ASP A 59 12.35 6.59 4.87
N GLU A 60 12.83 7.32 3.85
CA GLU A 60 13.98 8.22 3.96
C GLU A 60 13.79 9.38 4.95
N ALA A 61 12.55 9.68 5.36
CA ALA A 61 12.20 10.73 6.31
C ALA A 61 11.82 10.17 7.69
N GLY A 62 11.99 8.85 7.92
CA GLY A 62 11.65 8.19 9.17
C GLY A 62 10.15 7.91 9.35
N ASN A 63 9.34 8.00 8.30
CA ASN A 63 7.94 7.58 8.35
C ASN A 63 7.81 6.07 8.34
N GLU A 64 6.91 5.55 9.15
CA GLU A 64 6.61 4.13 9.23
C GLU A 64 5.65 3.75 8.11
N ILE A 65 6.06 2.82 7.25
CA ILE A 65 5.27 2.35 6.13
C ILE A 65 4.62 1.02 6.47
N TYR A 66 3.32 0.94 6.24
CA TYR A 66 2.48 -0.21 6.49
C TYR A 66 1.64 -0.57 5.27
N PHE A 67 1.12 -1.79 5.25
CA PHE A 67 0.05 -2.18 4.35
C PHE A 67 -1.07 -2.96 5.05
N SER A 68 -2.26 -2.93 4.47
CA SER A 68 -3.42 -3.67 4.99
C SER A 68 -4.41 -4.09 3.89
N ALA A 69 -5.33 -4.98 4.24
CA ALA A 69 -6.41 -5.48 3.39
C ALA A 69 -7.78 -5.09 3.98
N CYS A 70 -8.64 -4.44 3.20
CA CYS A 70 -9.95 -3.95 3.64
C CYS A 70 -11.14 -4.66 2.97
N ARG A 71 -10.92 -5.73 2.19
CA ARG A 71 -11.97 -6.61 1.62
C ARG A 71 -13.11 -5.90 0.88
N GLY A 72 -12.79 -4.79 0.22
CA GLY A 72 -13.78 -4.01 -0.54
C GLY A 72 -14.69 -3.15 0.34
N ARG A 73 -14.32 -2.93 1.60
CA ARG A 73 -14.98 -2.01 2.54
C ARG A 73 -14.05 -0.85 2.94
N PRO A 74 -13.48 -0.08 2.00
CA PRO A 74 -12.51 0.97 2.31
C PRO A 74 -13.11 2.05 3.22
N LEU A 75 -14.37 2.43 3.04
CA LEU A 75 -15.02 3.43 3.90
C LEU A 75 -15.18 2.95 5.34
N VAL A 76 -15.60 1.70 5.55
CA VAL A 76 -15.70 1.11 6.90
C VAL A 76 -14.33 1.07 7.55
N PHE A 77 -13.31 0.63 6.80
CA PHE A 77 -11.93 0.61 7.27
C PHE A 77 -11.46 2.01 7.69
N GLN A 78 -11.63 3.02 6.84
CA GLN A 78 -11.24 4.40 7.15
C GLN A 78 -12.00 4.98 8.34
N ASN A 79 -13.30 4.70 8.48
CA ASN A 79 -14.11 5.18 9.59
C ASN A 79 -13.70 4.54 10.92
N ILE A 80 -13.37 3.24 10.93
CA ILE A 80 -12.86 2.56 12.12
C ILE A 80 -11.53 3.20 12.56
N PHE A 81 -10.60 3.43 11.63
CA PHE A 81 -9.34 4.09 11.95
C PHE A 81 -9.52 5.49 12.49
N LYS A 82 -10.39 6.31 11.88
CA LYS A 82 -10.70 7.65 12.38
C LYS A 82 -11.33 7.61 13.78
N GLY A 83 -12.25 6.67 14.01
CA GLY A 83 -12.87 6.48 15.32
C GLY A 83 -11.85 6.08 16.39
N LEU A 84 -11.00 5.09 16.10
CA LEU A 84 -9.94 4.66 17.02
C LEU A 84 -8.91 5.77 17.27
N ALA A 85 -8.49 6.49 16.22
CA ALA A 85 -7.60 7.63 16.37
C ALA A 85 -8.21 8.69 17.30
N GLY A 86 -9.51 8.97 17.17
CA GLY A 86 -10.21 9.87 18.10
C GLY A 86 -10.24 9.37 19.55
N ILE A 87 -10.44 8.06 19.76
CA ILE A 87 -10.43 7.45 21.10
C ILE A 87 -9.05 7.51 21.75
N PHE A 88 -7.99 7.28 20.98
CA PHE A 88 -6.61 7.29 21.45
C PHE A 88 -5.94 8.67 21.34
N GLU A 89 -6.70 9.72 21.03
CA GLU A 89 -6.21 11.09 20.86
C GLU A 89 -5.03 11.21 19.87
N ILE A 90 -5.02 10.36 18.83
CA ILE A 90 -4.01 10.38 17.77
C ILE A 90 -4.37 11.51 16.78
N PRO A 91 -3.49 12.51 16.60
CA PRO A 91 -3.70 13.59 15.64
C PRO A 91 -3.83 13.07 14.20
N ALA A 92 -4.61 13.78 13.38
CA ALA A 92 -4.83 13.40 11.98
C ALA A 92 -3.54 13.46 11.15
N GLU A 93 -2.55 14.23 11.60
CA GLU A 93 -1.25 14.44 10.98
C GLU A 93 -0.28 13.29 11.29
N GLU A 94 -0.59 12.43 12.26
CA GLU A 94 0.28 11.32 12.67
C GLU A 94 0.08 10.05 11.84
N TYR A 95 -1.02 9.94 11.09
CA TYR A 95 -1.26 8.81 10.21
C TYR A 95 -1.93 9.19 8.89
N LEU A 96 -1.69 8.38 7.86
CA LEU A 96 -2.28 8.54 6.54
C LEU A 96 -2.74 7.20 5.99
N LEU A 97 -4.02 7.11 5.63
CA LEU A 97 -4.59 5.95 4.92
C LEU A 97 -4.58 6.20 3.42
N VAL A 98 -3.94 5.31 2.66
CA VAL A 98 -3.81 5.45 1.21
C VAL A 98 -4.51 4.29 0.51
N ASP A 99 -5.60 4.61 -0.21
CA ASP A 99 -6.34 3.63 -1.00
C ASP A 99 -5.67 3.39 -2.36
N VAL A 100 -5.19 2.16 -2.59
CA VAL A 100 -4.55 1.74 -3.84
C VAL A 100 -5.55 1.06 -4.80
N MET A 101 -6.82 0.88 -4.40
CA MET A 101 -7.81 0.16 -5.21
C MET A 101 -8.08 0.80 -6.57
N LYS A 102 -7.93 2.12 -6.69
CA LYS A 102 -8.11 2.85 -7.95
C LYS A 102 -7.12 2.42 -9.04
N ASN A 103 -5.99 1.79 -8.64
CA ASN A 103 -4.95 1.31 -9.56
C ASN A 103 -5.05 -0.19 -9.86
N VAL A 104 -6.11 -0.88 -9.38
CA VAL A 104 -6.25 -2.33 -9.56
C VAL A 104 -7.05 -2.64 -10.83
N ASN A 105 -6.42 -3.32 -11.79
CA ASN A 105 -7.06 -3.78 -13.03
C ASN A 105 -7.61 -5.22 -12.94
N TRP A 106 -8.38 -5.63 -13.95
CA TRP A 106 -9.00 -6.95 -14.01
C TRP A 106 -7.99 -8.11 -14.05
N THR A 107 -6.87 -7.95 -14.75
CA THR A 107 -5.79 -8.95 -14.79
C THR A 107 -5.24 -9.22 -13.40
N MET A 108 -5.02 -8.15 -12.61
CA MET A 108 -4.59 -8.27 -11.23
C MET A 108 -5.63 -8.98 -10.35
N LYS A 109 -6.93 -8.65 -10.51
CA LYS A 109 -8.02 -9.33 -9.79
C LYS A 109 -8.05 -10.83 -10.10
N LEU A 110 -7.96 -11.19 -11.38
CA LEU A 110 -8.00 -12.58 -11.83
C LEU A 110 -6.78 -13.36 -11.31
N GLY A 111 -5.57 -12.84 -11.49
CA GLY A 111 -4.36 -13.49 -11.02
C GLY A 111 -4.34 -13.62 -9.50
N GLY A 112 -4.76 -12.57 -8.77
CA GLY A 112 -4.85 -12.58 -7.32
C GLY A 112 -5.87 -13.60 -6.82
N TYR A 113 -7.01 -13.71 -7.49
CA TYR A 113 -8.01 -14.76 -7.19
C TYR A 113 -7.43 -16.16 -7.43
N LEU A 114 -6.81 -16.42 -8.58
CA LEU A 114 -6.21 -17.72 -8.89
C LEU A 114 -5.11 -18.09 -7.89
N SER A 115 -4.22 -17.14 -7.54
CA SER A 115 -3.10 -17.39 -6.64
C SER A 115 -3.55 -17.55 -5.19
N ARG A 116 -4.33 -16.60 -4.66
CA ARG A 116 -4.66 -16.52 -3.23
C ARG A 116 -5.97 -17.21 -2.85
N ARG A 117 -6.96 -17.27 -3.76
CA ARG A 117 -8.28 -17.87 -3.47
C ARG A 117 -8.36 -19.34 -3.87
N CYS A 118 -7.82 -19.68 -5.04
CA CYS A 118 -7.82 -21.04 -5.58
C CYS A 118 -6.55 -21.84 -5.25
N GLY A 119 -5.49 -21.18 -4.77
CA GLY A 119 -4.22 -21.85 -4.45
C GLY A 119 -3.36 -22.20 -5.67
N PHE A 120 -3.73 -21.74 -6.87
CA PHE A 120 -2.97 -21.99 -8.09
C PHE A 120 -1.80 -21.00 -8.24
N ILE A 121 -0.90 -21.00 -7.26
CA ILE A 121 0.18 -20.00 -7.13
C ILE A 121 1.04 -19.91 -8.40
N ARG A 122 1.43 -21.05 -8.97
CA ARG A 122 2.30 -21.11 -10.16
C ARG A 122 1.67 -20.45 -11.41
N VAL A 123 0.34 -20.40 -11.47
CA VAL A 123 -0.41 -19.81 -12.60
C VAL A 123 -0.87 -18.39 -12.25
N GLY A 124 -1.44 -18.21 -11.08
CA GLY A 124 -1.99 -16.94 -10.62
C GLY A 124 -0.92 -15.88 -10.38
N ARG A 125 0.25 -16.25 -9.85
CA ARG A 125 1.33 -15.30 -9.53
C ARG A 125 1.86 -14.58 -10.78
N PRO A 126 2.22 -15.26 -11.89
CA PRO A 126 2.58 -14.56 -13.12
C PRO A 126 1.47 -13.62 -13.63
N ILE A 127 0.21 -14.06 -13.61
CA ILE A 127 -0.93 -13.27 -14.10
C ILE A 127 -1.12 -12.00 -13.27
N VAL A 128 -1.08 -12.11 -11.93
CA VAL A 128 -1.25 -10.94 -11.06
C VAL A 128 -0.08 -9.98 -11.22
N THR A 129 1.14 -10.49 -11.39
CA THR A 129 2.32 -9.64 -11.62
C THR A 129 2.26 -8.90 -12.95
N LEU A 130 1.76 -9.52 -14.03
CA LEU A 130 1.47 -8.81 -15.28
C LEU A 130 0.44 -7.69 -15.07
N GLY A 131 -0.61 -7.97 -14.28
CA GLY A 131 -1.58 -6.96 -13.86
C GLY A 131 -0.92 -5.83 -13.04
N THR A 132 0.00 -6.15 -12.14
CA THR A 132 0.78 -5.17 -11.36
C THR A 132 1.65 -4.32 -12.27
N GLN A 133 2.36 -4.91 -13.24
CA GLN A 133 3.17 -4.19 -14.22
C GLN A 133 2.34 -3.21 -15.04
N ALA A 134 1.16 -3.63 -15.51
CA ALA A 134 0.26 -2.77 -16.29
C ALA A 134 -0.25 -1.55 -15.50
N ALA A 135 -0.41 -1.67 -14.18
CA ALA A 135 -0.82 -0.57 -13.29
C ALA A 135 0.36 0.24 -12.74
N TYR A 136 1.60 -0.20 -12.96
CA TYR A 136 2.75 0.17 -12.13
C TYR A 136 3.05 1.68 -12.16
N LEU A 137 3.00 2.31 -13.33
CA LEU A 137 3.24 3.76 -13.46
C LEU A 137 2.19 4.59 -12.70
N GLN A 138 0.95 4.11 -12.64
CA GLN A 138 -0.10 4.79 -11.88
C GLN A 138 0.14 4.65 -10.37
N VAL A 139 0.64 3.50 -9.92
CA VAL A 139 1.04 3.28 -8.52
C VAL A 139 2.25 4.16 -8.16
N ILE A 140 3.24 4.30 -9.04
CA ILE A 140 4.33 5.28 -8.87
C ILE A 140 3.76 6.69 -8.66
N ASN A 141 2.82 7.11 -9.51
CA ASN A 141 2.24 8.45 -9.41
C ASN A 141 1.48 8.65 -8.09
N LEU A 142 0.75 7.64 -7.62
CA LEU A 142 0.11 7.66 -6.31
C LEU A 142 1.15 7.85 -5.19
N VAL A 143 2.24 7.06 -5.19
CA VAL A 143 3.29 7.16 -4.17
C VAL A 143 3.97 8.53 -4.20
N ARG A 144 4.23 9.09 -5.39
CA ARG A 144 4.78 10.44 -5.54
C ARG A 144 3.86 11.51 -4.97
N GLN A 145 2.54 11.41 -5.23
CA GLN A 145 1.55 12.33 -4.65
C GLN A 145 1.52 12.25 -3.13
N VAL A 146 1.57 11.04 -2.57
CA VAL A 146 1.66 10.81 -1.12
C VAL A 146 2.92 11.46 -0.56
N LYS A 147 4.11 11.15 -1.11
CA LYS A 147 5.37 11.75 -0.66
C LYS A 147 5.39 13.28 -0.77
N LYS A 148 4.71 13.87 -1.75
CA LYS A 148 4.57 15.32 -1.89
C LYS A 148 3.67 15.91 -0.81
N ALA A 149 2.50 15.33 -0.59
CA ALA A 149 1.53 15.79 0.42
C ALA A 149 2.14 15.80 1.82
N ILE A 150 2.95 14.79 2.14
CA ILE A 150 3.62 14.66 3.44
C ILE A 150 4.66 15.75 3.66
N ARG A 151 5.46 16.08 2.63
CA ARG A 151 6.46 17.15 2.72
C ARG A 151 5.79 18.50 2.98
N CYS A 152 4.74 18.83 2.23
CA CYS A 152 4.01 20.09 2.43
C CYS A 152 3.42 20.20 3.83
N CYS A 153 2.85 19.11 4.37
CA CYS A 153 2.29 19.10 5.72
C CYS A 153 3.39 19.23 6.80
N GLY A 154 4.55 18.61 6.59
CA GLY A 154 5.72 18.75 7.48
C GLY A 154 6.29 20.17 7.50
N GLU A 155 6.36 20.83 6.34
CA GLU A 155 6.81 22.22 6.22
C GLU A 155 5.85 23.18 6.96
N GLU A 156 4.54 23.05 6.77
CA GLU A 156 3.53 23.88 7.48
C GLU A 156 3.61 23.72 9.01
N ASN A 157 3.80 22.50 9.51
CA ASN A 157 3.94 22.25 10.95
C ASN A 157 5.23 22.84 11.53
N SER A 158 6.33 22.76 10.78
CA SER A 158 7.61 23.37 11.20
C SER A 158 7.55 24.90 11.31
N ILE A 159 6.72 25.54 10.47
CA ILE A 159 6.47 26.99 10.52
C ILE A 159 5.58 27.34 11.71
N ARG A 160 4.52 26.58 11.97
CA ARG A 160 3.62 26.80 13.11
C ARG A 160 4.30 26.62 14.47
N GLN A 161 5.25 25.70 14.60
CA GLN A 161 6.00 25.50 15.85
C GLN A 161 7.05 26.60 16.13
N ARG A 162 7.32 27.49 15.16
CA ARG A 162 8.27 28.60 15.28
C ARG A 162 7.60 29.96 15.54
N GLN A 163 6.26 30.00 15.58
CA GLN A 163 5.44 31.17 15.93
C GLN A 163 4.90 31.01 17.34
#